data_AF-A0A1J4U4W5-F1
#
_entry.id   AF-A0A1J4U4W5-F1
#
_cell.length_a   1.000
_cell.length_b   1.000
_cell.length_c   1.000
_cell.angle_alpha   90.00
_cell.angle_beta   90.00
_cell.angle_gamma   90.00
#
_symmetry.space_group_name_H-M   'P 1'
#
loop_
_entity.id
_entity.type
_entity.pdbx_description
1 polymer ?
#
loop_
_entity_poly.entity_id
_entity_poly.type
_entity_poly.pdbx_seq_one_letter_code
_entity_poly.pdbx_strand_id
1 'polypeptide(L)'
;MKKVYIFLVFSFFVLFPFSSIAVTCRDNYNDDYFCEKQGYNLEKGNGCQPRICVFPDGSKCSSDTFLHGTCGVEFRKPTSCVENGHIVQGYEVCCNGKKLLNYGAGEYSGYATCESFLTYPYKNLPSNTRVIISQAIFFIALFSGLFIIGFFIKKLFKKK
;
A
#
# COMPACT_ATOMS: atom_id res chain seq x y z
N MET A 1 41.56 -2.35 24.25
CA MET A 1 40.09 -2.30 24.17
C MET A 1 39.54 -1.52 22.97
N LYS A 2 40.02 -0.31 22.63
CA LYS A 2 39.52 0.47 21.46
C LYS A 2 39.56 -0.26 20.10
N LYS A 3 40.59 -1.08 19.85
CA LYS A 3 40.73 -1.83 18.57
C LYS A 3 39.70 -2.96 18.39
N VAL A 4 39.23 -3.57 19.48
CA VAL A 4 38.23 -4.65 19.44
C VAL A 4 36.83 -4.11 19.10
N TYR A 5 36.51 -2.91 19.59
CA TYR A 5 35.22 -2.27 19.34
C TYR A 5 35.04 -1.84 17.88
N ILE A 6 36.11 -1.34 17.24
CA ILE A 6 36.10 -0.96 15.82
C ILE A 6 35.86 -2.17 14.92
N PHE A 7 36.44 -3.33 15.26
CA PHE A 7 36.28 -4.55 14.46
C PHE A 7 34.86 -5.13 14.52
N LEU A 8 34.21 -5.08 15.68
CA LEU A 8 32.83 -5.55 15.85
C LEU A 8 31.81 -4.65 15.15
N VAL A 9 32.01 -3.33 15.16
CA VAL A 9 31.12 -2.38 14.46
C VAL A 9 31.22 -2.53 12.95
N PHE A 10 32.42 -2.77 12.42
CA PHE A 10 32.64 -2.92 10.98
C PHE A 10 32.06 -4.24 10.45
N SER A 11 32.21 -5.34 11.20
CA SER A 11 31.64 -6.64 10.82
C SER A 11 30.11 -6.64 10.78
N PHE A 12 29.46 -5.83 11.63
CA PHE A 12 28.02 -5.73 11.69
C PHE A 12 27.42 -4.89 10.55
N PHE A 13 28.16 -3.88 10.06
CA PHE A 13 27.75 -3.04 8.92
C PHE A 13 27.96 -3.70 7.56
N VAL A 14 28.98 -4.56 7.41
CA VAL A 14 29.32 -5.18 6.11
C VAL A 14 28.49 -6.43 5.82
N LEU A 15 27.99 -7.14 6.83
CA LEU A 15 27.23 -8.39 6.64
C LEU A 15 25.71 -8.18 6.51
N PHE A 16 25.18 -6.96 6.69
CA PHE A 16 23.73 -6.74 6.78
C PHE A 16 22.96 -6.27 5.52
N PRO A 17 23.54 -5.80 4.39
CA PRO A 17 22.69 -5.29 3.30
C PRO A 17 22.31 -6.33 2.23
N PHE A 18 22.71 -7.60 2.32
CA PHE A 18 22.38 -8.61 1.29
C PHE A 18 21.20 -9.52 1.64
N SER A 19 20.26 -9.05 2.46
CA SER A 19 18.97 -9.75 2.59
C SER A 19 18.17 -9.55 1.30
N SER A 20 18.17 -10.61 0.50
CA SER A 20 17.42 -10.84 -0.71
C SER A 20 16.15 -9.99 -0.85
N ILE A 21 16.10 -9.18 -1.90
CA ILE A 21 14.86 -8.52 -2.33
C ILE A 21 13.98 -9.64 -2.91
N ALA A 22 13.20 -10.31 -2.05
CA ALA A 22 12.14 -11.17 -2.52
C ALA A 22 11.13 -10.28 -3.25
N VAL A 23 10.98 -10.49 -4.56
CA VAL A 23 9.90 -9.88 -5.35
C VAL A 23 8.61 -10.52 -4.85
N THR A 24 8.03 -9.93 -3.82
CA THR A 24 6.67 -10.27 -3.41
C THR A 24 5.74 -9.67 -4.46
N CYS A 25 4.99 -10.54 -5.11
CA CYS A 25 3.93 -10.07 -6.00
C CYS A 25 2.95 -9.26 -5.18
N ARG A 26 2.72 -8.03 -5.61
CA ARG A 26 1.78 -7.13 -4.96
C ARG A 26 0.41 -7.39 -5.55
N ASP A 27 -0.49 -7.96 -4.75
CA ASP A 27 -1.90 -8.00 -5.11
C ASP A 27 -2.39 -6.56 -5.33
N ASN A 28 -2.75 -6.22 -6.56
CA ASN A 28 -3.28 -4.89 -6.87
C ASN A 28 -4.76 -4.85 -6.48
N TYR A 29 -5.02 -4.65 -5.19
CA TYR A 29 -6.34 -4.72 -4.58
C TYR A 29 -7.38 -3.78 -5.21
N ASN A 30 -6.95 -2.67 -5.82
CA ASN A 30 -7.86 -1.67 -6.38
C ASN A 30 -8.57 -2.15 -7.66
N ASP A 31 -7.88 -2.93 -8.50
CA ASP A 31 -8.38 -3.34 -9.81
C ASP A 31 -9.47 -4.42 -9.65
N ASP A 32 -9.23 -5.37 -8.75
CA ASP A 32 -10.17 -6.44 -8.41
C ASP A 32 -11.47 -5.86 -7.82
N TYR A 33 -11.34 -4.88 -6.94
CA TYR A 33 -12.48 -4.20 -6.32
C TYR A 33 -13.35 -3.47 -7.33
N PHE A 34 -12.74 -2.84 -8.36
CA PHE A 34 -13.47 -2.13 -9.40
C PHE A 34 -14.47 -3.04 -10.12
N CYS A 35 -14.02 -4.25 -10.46
CA CYS A 35 -14.84 -5.22 -11.17
C CYS A 35 -16.06 -5.69 -10.36
N GLU A 36 -15.85 -6.02 -9.09
CA GLU A 36 -16.93 -6.41 -8.17
C GLU A 36 -17.92 -5.25 -7.95
N LYS A 37 -17.42 -4.01 -7.86
CA LYS A 37 -18.25 -2.79 -7.75
C LYS A 37 -19.14 -2.55 -8.96
N GLN A 38 -18.63 -2.87 -10.14
CA GLN A 38 -19.41 -2.84 -11.38
C GLN A 38 -20.44 -3.99 -11.44
N GLY A 39 -20.41 -4.92 -10.47
CA GLY A 39 -21.37 -6.02 -10.34
C GLY A 39 -21.01 -7.23 -11.19
N TYR A 40 -19.73 -7.39 -11.52
CA TYR A 40 -19.22 -8.53 -12.29
C TYR A 40 -18.53 -9.55 -11.40
N ASN A 41 -18.46 -10.79 -11.88
CA ASN A 41 -17.82 -11.88 -11.15
C ASN A 41 -16.31 -11.84 -11.34
N LEU A 42 -15.60 -12.20 -10.28
CA LEU A 42 -14.15 -12.23 -10.26
C LEU A 42 -13.64 -13.68 -10.18
N GLU A 43 -12.91 -14.13 -11.18
CA GLU A 43 -12.18 -15.40 -11.14
C GLU A 43 -10.77 -15.18 -10.61
N LYS A 44 -10.27 -16.13 -9.82
CA LYS A 44 -8.91 -16.04 -9.25
C LYS A 44 -7.86 -16.05 -10.37
N GLY A 45 -6.98 -15.05 -10.34
CA GLY A 45 -5.74 -15.07 -11.11
C GLY A 45 -4.77 -16.11 -10.56
N ASN A 46 -3.84 -16.56 -11.39
CA ASN A 46 -2.82 -17.51 -10.99
C ASN A 46 -1.62 -16.77 -10.38
N GLY A 47 -1.45 -16.88 -9.07
CA GLY A 47 -0.31 -16.30 -8.35
C GLY A 47 -0.27 -14.78 -8.46
N CYS A 48 0.67 -14.27 -9.24
CA CYS A 48 0.95 -12.84 -9.40
C CYS A 48 0.15 -12.16 -10.52
N GLN A 49 -0.74 -12.90 -11.18
CA GLN A 49 -1.54 -12.37 -12.27
C GLN A 49 -2.76 -11.62 -11.73
N PRO A 50 -3.15 -10.51 -12.38
CA PRO A 50 -4.40 -9.83 -12.05
C PRO A 50 -5.58 -10.78 -12.20
N ARG A 51 -6.60 -10.60 -11.37
CA ARG A 51 -7.81 -11.44 -11.44
C ARG A 51 -8.60 -11.14 -12.70
N ILE A 52 -9.54 -12.01 -13.03
CA ILE A 52 -10.30 -11.94 -14.27
C ILE A 52 -11.74 -11.56 -13.99
N CYS A 53 -12.19 -10.46 -14.59
CA CYS A 53 -13.59 -10.07 -14.69
C CYS A 53 -14.31 -10.96 -15.68
N VAL A 54 -15.43 -11.54 -15.27
CA VAL A 54 -16.33 -12.31 -16.14
C VAL A 54 -17.63 -11.54 -16.32
N PHE A 55 -17.95 -11.20 -17.56
CA PHE A 55 -19.13 -10.43 -17.92
C PHE A 55 -20.35 -11.31 -18.23
N PRO A 56 -21.57 -10.73 -18.30
CA PRO A 56 -22.80 -11.50 -18.50
C PRO A 56 -22.88 -12.26 -19.82
N ASP A 57 -22.15 -11.82 -20.84
CA ASP A 57 -22.04 -12.50 -22.14
C ASP A 57 -21.00 -13.64 -22.12
N GLY A 58 -20.32 -13.85 -20.99
CA GLY A 58 -19.25 -14.83 -20.82
C GLY A 58 -17.87 -14.34 -21.26
N SER A 59 -17.76 -13.12 -21.80
CA SER A 59 -16.45 -12.53 -22.12
C SER A 59 -15.65 -12.25 -20.84
N LYS A 60 -14.33 -12.20 -20.99
CA LYS A 60 -13.39 -12.13 -19.87
C LYS A 60 -12.32 -11.08 -20.11
N CYS A 61 -12.09 -10.22 -19.13
CA CYS A 61 -11.01 -9.24 -19.13
C CYS A 61 -10.21 -9.33 -17.84
N SER A 62 -8.92 -8.99 -17.87
CA SER A 62 -8.17 -8.75 -16.64
C SER A 62 -8.80 -7.58 -15.88
N SER A 63 -8.83 -7.66 -14.54
CA SER A 63 -9.33 -6.59 -13.68
C SER A 63 -8.60 -5.28 -13.93
N ASP A 64 -7.28 -5.33 -14.15
CA ASP A 64 -6.45 -4.17 -14.51
C ASP A 64 -6.84 -3.56 -15.86
N THR A 65 -7.00 -4.38 -16.91
CA THR A 65 -7.36 -3.86 -18.25
C THR A 65 -8.80 -3.36 -18.29
N PHE A 66 -9.70 -3.98 -17.54
CA PHE A 66 -11.07 -3.51 -17.35
C PHE A 66 -11.12 -2.21 -16.53
N LEU A 67 -10.24 -2.03 -15.53
CA LEU A 67 -10.09 -0.77 -14.79
C LEU A 67 -9.50 0.34 -15.66
N HIS A 68 -8.55 0.05 -16.55
CA HIS A 68 -7.95 1.06 -17.44
C HIS A 68 -8.79 1.35 -18.69
N GLY A 69 -9.71 0.46 -19.06
CA GLY A 69 -10.63 0.68 -20.18
C GLY A 69 -10.05 0.30 -21.51
N THR A 70 -9.04 -0.56 -21.47
CA THR A 70 -8.45 -1.18 -22.64
C THR A 70 -9.18 -2.48 -22.99
N CYS A 71 -10.09 -2.96 -22.14
CA CYS A 71 -10.90 -4.17 -22.32
C CYS A 71 -12.30 -4.00 -21.71
N GLY A 72 -13.33 -4.63 -22.30
CA GLY A 72 -14.70 -4.69 -21.75
C GLY A 72 -15.39 -3.33 -21.63
N VAL A 73 -15.09 -2.40 -22.53
CA VAL A 73 -15.55 -1.00 -22.45
C VAL A 73 -17.07 -0.91 -22.51
N GLU A 74 -17.69 -1.77 -23.29
CA GLU A 74 -19.14 -1.96 -23.43
C GLU A 74 -19.83 -2.41 -22.14
N PHE A 75 -19.10 -3.08 -21.24
CA PHE A 75 -19.59 -3.48 -19.92
C PHE A 75 -19.33 -2.41 -18.85
N ARG A 76 -18.70 -1.29 -19.17
CA ARG A 76 -18.50 -0.24 -18.18
C ARG A 76 -19.80 0.48 -17.91
N LYS A 77 -20.27 0.42 -16.67
CA LYS A 77 -21.37 1.28 -16.23
C LYS A 77 -20.80 2.67 -15.95
N PRO A 78 -21.52 3.75 -16.33
CA PRO A 78 -21.05 5.12 -16.16
C PRO A 78 -20.72 5.40 -14.69
N THR A 79 -19.58 6.03 -14.48
CA THR A 79 -18.92 6.20 -13.18
C THR A 79 -19.06 7.62 -12.65
N SER A 80 -19.99 8.35 -13.23
CA SER A 80 -20.24 9.75 -12.96
C SER A 80 -21.34 9.90 -11.92
N CYS A 81 -21.16 10.81 -10.96
CA CYS A 81 -22.30 11.28 -10.20
C CYS A 81 -23.24 12.00 -11.16
N VAL A 82 -24.49 11.54 -11.20
CA VAL A 82 -25.53 12.09 -12.05
C VAL A 82 -26.57 12.74 -11.16
N GLU A 83 -26.67 14.06 -11.27
CA GLU A 83 -27.74 14.83 -10.66
C GLU A 83 -28.70 15.28 -11.75
N ASN A 84 -29.96 14.87 -11.66
CA ASN A 84 -31.00 15.19 -12.64
C ASN A 84 -30.63 14.85 -14.09
N GLY A 85 -29.90 13.75 -14.32
CA GLY A 85 -29.49 13.31 -15.67
C GLY A 85 -28.22 13.97 -16.21
N HIS A 86 -27.61 14.90 -15.46
CA HIS A 86 -26.37 15.56 -15.86
C HIS A 86 -25.18 15.07 -15.02
N ILE A 87 -24.03 14.91 -15.68
CA ILE A 87 -22.76 14.62 -15.02
C ILE A 87 -22.36 15.86 -14.22
N VAL A 88 -22.30 15.73 -12.90
CA VAL A 88 -21.82 16.79 -12.01
C VAL A 88 -20.34 16.61 -11.68
N GLN A 89 -19.59 17.71 -11.75
CA GLN A 89 -18.18 17.79 -11.36
C GLN A 89 -18.08 18.44 -9.98
N GLY A 90 -17.29 17.86 -9.08
CA GLY A 90 -17.00 18.44 -7.76
C GLY A 90 -17.36 17.51 -6.60
N TYR A 91 -16.39 17.33 -5.69
CA TYR A 91 -16.52 16.47 -4.51
C TYR A 91 -17.67 16.88 -3.60
N GLU A 92 -17.81 18.18 -3.31
CA GLU A 92 -18.85 18.68 -2.41
C GLU A 92 -20.26 18.43 -2.94
N VAL A 93 -20.50 18.71 -4.23
CA VAL A 93 -21.79 18.49 -4.89
C VAL A 93 -22.16 17.01 -4.87
N CYS A 94 -21.16 16.16 -5.12
CA CYS A 94 -21.36 14.73 -5.13
C CYS A 94 -21.60 14.14 -3.71
N CYS A 95 -20.96 14.70 -2.68
CA CYS A 95 -20.92 14.10 -1.36
C CYS A 95 -21.86 14.70 -0.32
N ASN A 96 -22.29 15.95 -0.47
CA ASN A 96 -23.17 16.63 0.49
C ASN A 96 -24.62 16.10 0.52
N GLY A 97 -24.97 15.11 -0.31
CA GLY A 97 -26.34 14.57 -0.43
C GLY A 97 -26.56 13.08 -0.13
N LYS A 98 -25.55 12.32 0.33
CA LYS A 98 -25.62 10.82 0.46
C LYS A 98 -26.07 10.10 -0.82
N LYS A 99 -25.53 10.47 -1.99
CA LYS A 99 -25.68 9.65 -3.21
C LYS A 99 -24.32 9.08 -3.59
N LEU A 100 -24.28 7.75 -3.64
CA LEU A 100 -23.07 6.95 -3.74
C LEU A 100 -22.31 7.23 -5.05
N LEU A 101 -21.00 7.44 -4.93
CA LEU A 101 -20.06 7.45 -6.06
C LEU A 101 -19.72 6.02 -6.46
N ASN A 102 -19.74 5.75 -7.77
CA ASN A 102 -19.17 4.54 -8.33
C ASN A 102 -17.92 4.86 -9.16
N TYR A 103 -16.91 4.03 -8.97
CA TYR A 103 -15.52 4.18 -9.40
C TYR A 103 -15.36 4.40 -10.91
N GLY A 104 -14.58 5.40 -11.32
CA GLY A 104 -14.18 5.67 -12.71
C GLY A 104 -12.69 5.44 -12.97
N ALA A 105 -12.35 5.22 -14.25
CA ALA A 105 -10.98 4.96 -14.71
C ALA A 105 -10.21 6.25 -14.99
N GLY A 106 -9.05 6.43 -14.33
CA GLY A 106 -8.10 7.53 -14.58
C GLY A 106 -7.27 7.90 -13.36
N GLU A 107 -6.13 8.58 -13.57
CA GLU A 107 -5.14 9.02 -12.56
C GLU A 107 -5.68 10.02 -11.50
N TYR A 108 -6.98 10.27 -11.48
CA TYR A 108 -7.66 11.00 -10.42
C TYR A 108 -8.60 10.03 -9.70
N SER A 109 -8.06 9.34 -8.69
CA SER A 109 -8.81 8.51 -7.75
C SER A 109 -9.85 9.36 -7.02
N GLY A 110 -11.07 9.41 -7.55
CA GLY A 110 -12.23 9.89 -6.82
C GLY A 110 -12.61 8.86 -5.74
N TYR A 111 -12.44 9.24 -4.48
CA TYR A 111 -12.67 8.40 -3.31
C TYR A 111 -14.06 7.73 -3.34
N ALA A 112 -14.09 6.41 -3.14
CA ALA A 112 -15.29 5.56 -3.17
C ALA A 112 -16.26 5.77 -2.00
N THR A 113 -15.91 6.62 -1.05
CA THR A 113 -16.76 7.03 0.05
C THR A 113 -16.57 8.52 0.23
N CYS A 114 -17.63 9.22 0.60
CA CYS A 114 -17.54 10.60 1.08
C CYS A 114 -16.84 10.68 2.44
N GLU A 115 -15.96 9.73 2.77
CA GLU A 115 -15.09 9.82 3.93
C GLU A 115 -13.99 10.82 3.63
N SER A 116 -13.92 11.83 4.47
CA SER A 116 -12.87 12.84 4.46
C SER A 116 -11.49 12.18 4.54
N PHE A 117 -10.58 12.65 3.69
CA PHE A 117 -9.19 12.19 3.51
C PHE A 117 -8.32 12.19 4.79
N LEU A 118 -8.81 12.76 5.89
CA LEU A 118 -8.06 12.95 7.13
C LEU A 118 -7.85 11.66 7.96
N THR A 119 -8.56 10.56 7.67
CA THR A 119 -8.40 9.27 8.38
C THR A 119 -7.53 8.25 7.65
N TYR A 120 -7.02 8.56 6.46
CA TYR A 120 -6.32 7.59 5.61
C TYR A 120 -4.79 7.40 5.77
N PRO A 121 -4.03 8.07 6.68
CA PRO A 121 -2.57 7.96 6.61
C PRO A 121 -1.97 6.67 7.20
N TYR A 122 -2.72 5.80 7.88
CA TYR A 122 -2.12 4.70 8.65
C TYR A 122 -2.32 3.28 8.10
N LYS A 123 -3.39 3.03 7.31
CA LYS A 123 -3.72 1.67 6.87
C LYS A 123 -2.99 1.21 5.61
N ASN A 124 -2.54 2.14 4.76
CA ASN A 124 -1.96 1.81 3.45
C ASN A 124 -0.45 2.08 3.32
N LEU A 125 0.29 2.16 4.43
CA LEU A 125 1.75 2.09 4.32
C LEU A 125 2.13 0.76 3.63
N PRO A 126 2.94 0.78 2.56
CA PRO A 126 3.44 -0.42 1.91
C PRO A 126 3.96 -1.39 2.98
N SER A 127 3.70 -2.70 2.86
CA SER A 127 4.16 -3.68 3.85
C SER A 127 5.67 -3.54 4.11
N ASN A 128 6.43 -3.23 3.07
CA ASN A 128 7.87 -2.95 3.13
C ASN A 128 8.20 -1.76 4.06
N THR A 129 7.38 -0.70 4.07
CA THR A 129 7.59 0.46 4.96
C THR A 129 7.36 0.10 6.43
N ARG A 130 6.40 -0.78 6.74
CA ARG A 130 6.21 -1.29 8.11
C ARG A 130 7.40 -2.11 8.58
N VAL A 131 7.95 -2.95 7.69
CA VAL A 131 9.16 -3.73 7.97
C VAL A 131 10.36 -2.81 8.20
N ILE A 132 10.55 -1.79 7.36
CA ILE A 132 11.63 -0.81 7.49
C ILE A 132 11.53 -0.03 8.82
N ILE A 133 10.33 0.46 9.17
CA ILE A 133 10.11 1.19 10.42
C ILE A 133 10.38 0.29 11.63
N SER A 134 9.88 -0.96 11.61
CA SER A 134 10.12 -1.92 12.69
C SER A 134 11.61 -2.23 12.86
N GLN A 135 12.35 -2.40 11.77
CA GLN A 135 13.80 -2.64 11.82
C GLN A 135 14.55 -1.41 12.32
N ALA A 136 14.18 -0.21 11.86
CA ALA A 136 14.81 1.03 12.31
C ALA A 136 14.64 1.24 13.83
N ILE A 137 13.43 0.99 14.37
CA ILE A 137 13.16 1.08 15.81
C ILE A 137 14.02 0.08 16.60
N PHE A 138 14.15 -1.16 16.11
CA PHE A 138 14.98 -2.17 16.76
C PHE A 138 16.45 -1.76 16.83
N PHE A 139 17.01 -1.22 15.74
CA PHE A 139 18.39 -0.74 15.73
C PHE A 139 18.59 0.46 16.67
N ILE A 140 17.67 1.44 16.67
CA ILE A 140 17.73 2.59 17.59
C ILE A 140 17.75 2.12 19.05
N ALA A 141 16.86 1.18 19.42
CA ALA A 141 16.82 0.62 20.76
C ALA A 141 18.14 -0.08 21.13
N LEU A 142 18.68 -0.90 20.21
CA LEU A 142 19.94 -1.63 20.43
C LEU A 142 21.14 -0.67 20.60
N PHE A 143 21.25 0.36 19.76
CA PHE A 143 22.31 1.36 19.87
C PHE A 143 22.20 2.18 21.16
N SER A 144 20.99 2.58 21.55
CA SER A 144 20.78 3.30 22.81
C SER A 144 21.17 2.47 24.03
N GLY A 145 20.84 1.17 24.05
CA GLY A 145 21.23 0.24 25.11
C GLY A 145 22.74 0.07 25.25
N LEU A 146 23.47 -0.08 24.13
CA LEU A 146 24.93 -0.16 24.14
C LEU A 146 25.59 1.11 24.66
N PHE A 147 25.02 2.28 24.35
CA PHE A 147 25.54 3.56 24.84
C PHE A 147 25.38 3.70 26.36
N ILE A 148 24.24 3.28 26.90
CA ILE A 148 23.97 3.27 28.34
C ILE A 148 24.94 2.33 29.05
N ILE A 149 25.09 1.08 28.56
CA ILE A 149 26.02 0.11 29.13
C ILE A 149 27.45 0.65 29.13
N GLY A 150 27.89 1.24 28.01
CA GLY A 150 29.22 1.85 27.90
C GLY A 150 29.45 2.98 28.91
N PHE A 151 28.42 3.80 29.16
CA PHE A 151 28.47 4.87 30.17
C PHE A 151 28.67 4.31 31.59
N PHE A 152 27.94 3.25 31.96
CA PHE A 152 28.08 2.59 33.27
C PHE A 152 29.44 1.92 33.45
N ILE A 153 29.94 1.21 32.43
CA ILE A 153 31.27 0.58 32.46
C ILE A 153 32.34 1.66 32.69
N LYS A 154 32.29 2.77 31.95
CA LYS A 154 33.24 3.88 32.11
C LYS A 154 33.20 4.47 33.54
N LYS A 155 32.01 4.56 34.14
CA LYS A 155 31.84 5.05 35.52
C LYS A 155 32.42 4.09 36.56
N LEU A 156 32.30 2.77 36.35
CA LEU A 156 32.87 1.75 37.23
C LEU A 156 34.40 1.76 37.22
N PHE A 157 35.02 1.93 36.05
CA PHE A 157 36.49 1.94 35.93
C PHE A 157 37.15 3.23 36.44
N LYS A 158 36.42 4.34 36.58
CA LYS A 158 36.99 5.62 37.06
C LYS A 158 37.09 5.72 38.59
N LYS A 159 36.53 4.74 39.32
CA LYS A 159 36.54 4.68 40.79
C LYS A 159 37.65 3.77 41.37
N LYS A 160 38.40 3.08 40.51
CA LYS A 160 39.63 2.37 40.88
C LYS A 160 40.83 3.19 40.43
#